data_AF-A0A485LAT7-F1
#
_entry.id   AF-A0A485LAT7-F1
#
_cell.length_a   1.000
_cell.length_b   1.000
_cell.length_c   1.000
_cell.angle_alpha   90.00
_cell.angle_beta   90.00
_cell.angle_gamma   90.00
#
_symmetry.space_group_name_H-M   'P 1'
#
loop_
_entity.id
_entity.type
_entity.pdbx_description
1 polymer ?
#
loop_
_entity_poly.entity_id
_entity_poly.type
_entity_poly.pdbx_seq_one_letter_code
_entity_poly.pdbx_strand_id
1 'polypeptide(L)'
;MTTPPLPFGSSKSPAFGQQAASPFGPPNSPFGTFKVPSSNPFAPPSTAPAFPATASSSIKSVANLSTNMQAKQWAKAVGLDIANVAWEDCARTPKSCWGPCISDMTLVVNKTWMSVLRPPNFSDPIMRIPAASIQVRVGNESPHDVPLTNVSLQHYLEHIAKYTELESSLFAPGVDDQVLVSAQSCFLPIPMTGHVDFHVGLYNYQSTPSSPAVLVLVSTDAGTSAQVVRGDRQGDILYFNDRGTKRTFNATRLSTDRAARGVTTTGAMTQDEDARNFIMVVQIPLRVVQPRFGGSSFSFGGGGQAFGCSPAAPSYMPTSSTGFANFAAPNVEPAMVGLGSAVGPFPKLSQHAKIERDTAYPIRVTLQFYQATTNGVVSEAIIQHLAAQMAAVKTHATWTGSLVQPQPSWSCPTSSSGPFVPTVAAAASTASSPHKAFYCNQCSQLITGRIRYKCLVCPDFDLCETCEGVESTHPTHHPFLRLKHAHYGNKNYVTLNRQELTHHGVHCCECNQPIVGILYQCTLCPTVRLCESCELVAGHADFTHPLLKIFRSQKLSTKTS
;
A
#
# COMPACT_ATOMS: atom_id res chain seq x y z
N MET A 1 -52.49 -52.26 42.33
CA MET A 1 -53.64 -51.46 42.79
C MET A 1 -53.14 -50.03 42.95
N THR A 2 -53.71 -48.97 42.36
CA THR A 2 -54.83 -48.86 41.39
C THR A 2 -54.77 -47.46 40.77
N THR A 3 -55.03 -47.33 39.46
CA THR A 3 -55.51 -46.09 38.81
C THR A 3 -56.97 -45.80 39.26
N PRO A 4 -57.69 -44.69 38.90
CA PRO A 4 -57.56 -43.75 37.75
C PRO A 4 -57.89 -42.27 38.16
N PRO A 5 -58.49 -41.33 37.37
CA PRO A 5 -58.76 -41.24 35.92
C PRO A 5 -58.34 -39.91 35.21
N LEU A 6 -58.63 -39.86 33.89
CA LEU A 6 -58.40 -38.82 32.85
C LEU A 6 -59.64 -37.84 32.77
N PRO A 7 -60.08 -37.21 31.64
CA PRO A 7 -59.52 -37.01 30.27
C PRO A 7 -59.79 -35.63 29.56
N PHE A 8 -59.50 -35.61 28.23
CA PHE A 8 -59.90 -34.69 27.13
C PHE A 8 -58.95 -33.52 26.80
N GLY A 9 -58.58 -33.23 25.54
CA GLY A 9 -58.89 -33.80 24.21
C GLY A 9 -58.80 -32.69 23.12
N SER A 10 -58.69 -32.89 21.81
CA SER A 10 -58.34 -34.05 20.95
C SER A 10 -57.95 -33.52 19.55
N SER A 11 -57.14 -34.27 18.80
CA SER A 11 -56.67 -33.94 17.44
C SER A 11 -57.59 -34.49 16.33
N LYS A 12 -57.57 -33.88 15.12
CA LYS A 12 -57.90 -34.55 13.85
C LYS A 12 -57.11 -34.01 12.64
N SER A 13 -56.39 -34.91 11.97
CA SER A 13 -55.91 -34.84 10.56
C SER A 13 -56.99 -35.49 9.63
N PRO A 14 -56.79 -36.03 8.38
CA PRO A 14 -55.57 -36.31 7.58
C PRO A 14 -55.64 -36.14 6.01
N ALA A 15 -54.53 -36.51 5.32
CA ALA A 15 -54.30 -37.17 3.99
C ALA A 15 -55.34 -37.10 2.82
N PHE A 16 -55.03 -37.21 1.50
CA PHE A 16 -54.07 -38.01 0.68
C PHE A 16 -53.65 -37.24 -0.63
N GLY A 17 -52.79 -37.70 -1.56
CA GLY A 17 -51.86 -38.86 -1.61
C GLY A 17 -51.46 -39.38 -3.02
N GLN A 18 -50.15 -39.63 -3.23
CA GLN A 18 -49.48 -40.64 -4.11
C GLN A 18 -49.61 -40.70 -5.66
N GLN A 19 -48.43 -40.78 -6.34
CA GLN A 19 -47.97 -41.73 -7.39
C GLN A 19 -46.45 -41.44 -7.66
N ALA A 20 -45.48 -42.36 -7.40
CA ALA A 20 -44.97 -43.49 -8.23
C ALA A 20 -44.03 -43.05 -9.41
N ALA A 21 -42.85 -43.62 -9.73
CA ALA A 21 -42.01 -44.71 -9.17
C ALA A 21 -40.49 -44.59 -9.54
N SER A 22 -39.65 -45.53 -9.07
CA SER A 22 -38.15 -45.58 -9.01
C SER A 22 -37.44 -46.13 -10.30
N PRO A 23 -36.14 -46.61 -10.33
CA PRO A 23 -34.97 -46.51 -9.42
C PRO A 23 -33.58 -46.25 -10.10
N PHE A 24 -32.50 -46.03 -9.30
CA PHE A 24 -31.09 -46.51 -9.42
C PHE A 24 -30.10 -45.58 -8.65
N GLY A 25 -29.15 -46.13 -7.88
CA GLY A 25 -28.25 -45.41 -6.93
C GLY A 25 -26.96 -44.81 -7.54
N PRO A 26 -25.94 -44.32 -6.76
CA PRO A 26 -25.51 -44.76 -5.42
C PRO A 26 -25.41 -43.61 -4.35
N PRO A 27 -24.94 -43.83 -3.09
CA PRO A 27 -25.39 -43.05 -1.92
C PRO A 27 -24.46 -41.95 -1.36
N ASN A 28 -25.08 -41.04 -0.59
CA ASN A 28 -24.60 -40.28 0.58
C ASN A 28 -23.30 -39.45 0.52
N SER A 29 -23.45 -38.13 0.67
CA SER A 29 -22.59 -37.33 1.58
C SER A 29 -23.46 -36.31 2.36
N PRO A 30 -23.30 -36.16 3.69
CA PRO A 30 -24.23 -35.39 4.52
C PRO A 30 -23.71 -33.97 4.82
N PHE A 31 -23.63 -33.09 3.82
CA PHE A 31 -23.42 -31.66 4.05
C PHE A 31 -24.40 -30.83 3.22
N GLY A 32 -25.38 -30.21 3.91
CA GLY A 32 -26.35 -29.33 3.29
C GLY A 32 -25.67 -28.11 2.66
N THR A 33 -25.90 -27.89 1.37
CA THR A 33 -25.33 -26.77 0.62
C THR A 33 -25.95 -25.45 1.06
N PHE A 34 -25.22 -24.70 1.89
CA PHE A 34 -25.63 -23.37 2.31
C PHE A 34 -25.61 -22.42 1.11
N LYS A 35 -26.79 -22.01 0.62
CA LYS A 35 -26.91 -21.00 -0.45
C LYS A 35 -26.42 -19.65 0.07
N VAL A 36 -25.25 -19.22 -0.39
CA VAL A 36 -24.74 -17.86 -0.16
C VAL A 36 -25.58 -16.86 -0.99
N PRO A 37 -26.12 -15.78 -0.40
CA PRO A 37 -26.83 -14.76 -1.15
C PRO A 37 -25.92 -14.00 -2.11
N SER A 38 -26.24 -14.00 -3.40
CA SER A 38 -25.47 -13.32 -4.44
C SER A 38 -25.87 -11.84 -4.57
N SER A 39 -25.17 -10.93 -3.91
CA SER A 39 -25.06 -9.52 -4.36
C SER A 39 -23.81 -8.84 -3.77
N ASN A 40 -22.78 -8.70 -4.60
CA ASN A 40 -21.50 -8.09 -4.22
C ASN A 40 -21.62 -6.56 -4.11
N PRO A 41 -21.33 -5.94 -2.95
CA PRO A 41 -21.36 -4.49 -2.80
C PRO A 41 -20.03 -3.78 -3.14
N PHE A 42 -18.95 -4.53 -3.42
CA PHE A 42 -17.59 -4.02 -3.62
C PHE A 42 -16.92 -4.60 -4.87
N ALA A 43 -17.67 -4.80 -5.95
CA ALA A 43 -17.05 -5.08 -7.26
C ALA A 43 -16.31 -3.83 -7.76
N PRO A 44 -15.08 -3.93 -8.29
CA PRO A 44 -14.47 -2.83 -9.01
C PRO A 44 -15.34 -2.50 -10.23
N PRO A 45 -15.57 -1.23 -10.55
CA PRO A 45 -16.26 -0.89 -11.77
C PRO A 45 -15.41 -1.25 -12.98
N SER A 46 -15.91 -2.14 -13.83
CA SER A 46 -15.48 -2.17 -15.23
C SER A 46 -15.91 -0.84 -15.87
N THR A 47 -14.97 0.11 -15.96
CA THR A 47 -15.11 1.46 -16.52
C THR A 47 -16.19 2.36 -15.87
N ALA A 48 -15.73 3.42 -15.19
CA ALA A 48 -16.51 4.44 -14.44
C ALA A 48 -17.27 3.91 -13.21
N PRO A 49 -17.38 4.67 -12.09
CA PRO A 49 -17.97 4.20 -10.83
C PRO A 49 -19.37 3.61 -11.03
N ALA A 50 -19.46 2.29 -10.91
CA ALA A 50 -20.69 1.51 -11.00
C ALA A 50 -21.49 1.69 -9.71
N PHE A 51 -22.22 2.80 -9.64
CA PHE A 51 -23.06 3.09 -8.48
C PHE A 51 -24.09 1.97 -8.27
N PRO A 52 -24.32 1.55 -7.01
CA PRO A 52 -25.53 0.83 -6.67
C PRO A 52 -26.75 1.61 -7.18
N ALA A 53 -27.75 0.92 -7.74
CA ALA A 53 -28.95 1.53 -8.31
C ALA A 53 -29.71 2.45 -7.31
N THR A 54 -29.43 2.29 -6.01
CA THR A 54 -30.05 2.98 -4.87
C THR A 54 -29.21 4.10 -4.25
N ALA A 55 -27.99 4.40 -4.75
CA ALA A 55 -27.18 5.49 -4.20
C ALA A 55 -27.81 6.87 -4.50
N SER A 56 -27.99 7.68 -3.45
CA SER A 56 -28.58 9.04 -3.56
C SER A 56 -27.70 9.97 -4.40
N SER A 57 -28.29 11.06 -4.90
CA SER A 57 -27.56 12.08 -5.66
C SER A 57 -26.38 12.66 -4.88
N SER A 58 -26.53 12.91 -3.57
CA SER A 58 -25.45 13.41 -2.70
C SER A 58 -24.26 12.45 -2.63
N ILE A 59 -24.50 11.15 -2.42
CA ILE A 59 -23.45 10.12 -2.36
C ILE A 59 -22.68 10.08 -3.69
N LYS A 60 -23.40 10.14 -4.83
CA LYS A 60 -22.80 10.14 -6.17
C LYS A 60 -21.94 11.38 -6.41
N SER A 61 -22.41 12.57 -6.05
CA SER A 61 -21.67 13.81 -6.25
C SER A 61 -20.38 13.88 -5.40
N VAL A 62 -20.44 13.43 -4.14
CA VAL A 62 -19.26 13.40 -3.25
C VAL A 62 -18.26 12.32 -3.68
N ALA A 63 -18.71 11.16 -4.14
CA ALA A 63 -17.84 10.13 -4.72
C ALA A 63 -17.12 10.59 -6.00
N ASN A 64 -17.77 11.45 -6.80
CA ASN A 64 -17.24 11.99 -8.06
C ASN A 64 -16.29 13.20 -7.87
N LEU A 65 -16.05 13.69 -6.65
CA LEU A 65 -15.08 14.77 -6.42
C LEU A 65 -13.65 14.37 -6.85
N SER A 66 -13.31 13.07 -6.79
CA SER A 66 -12.04 12.51 -7.29
C SER A 66 -11.90 12.45 -8.81
N THR A 67 -12.98 12.68 -9.57
CA THR A 67 -12.98 12.83 -11.04
C THR A 67 -13.19 14.27 -11.49
N ASN A 68 -13.49 15.20 -10.56
CA ASN A 68 -13.64 16.62 -10.85
C ASN A 68 -12.28 17.27 -11.19
N MET A 69 -12.07 17.58 -12.46
CA MET A 69 -10.81 18.12 -12.98
C MET A 69 -10.40 19.44 -12.32
N GLN A 70 -11.34 20.34 -12.03
CA GLN A 70 -11.06 21.63 -11.38
C GLN A 70 -10.62 21.43 -9.93
N ALA A 71 -11.32 20.56 -9.18
CA ALA A 71 -10.96 20.23 -7.82
C ALA A 71 -9.58 19.55 -7.73
N LYS A 72 -9.28 18.62 -8.64
CA LYS A 72 -7.95 18.01 -8.77
C LYS A 72 -6.87 19.03 -9.16
N GLN A 73 -7.19 20.05 -9.95
CA GLN A 73 -6.24 21.12 -10.30
C GLN A 73 -5.88 21.96 -9.08
N TRP A 74 -6.88 22.38 -8.28
CA TRP A 74 -6.64 23.07 -7.01
C TRP A 74 -5.87 22.21 -6.01
N ALA A 75 -6.20 20.91 -5.89
CA ALA A 75 -5.45 19.99 -5.05
C ALA A 75 -3.97 19.88 -5.47
N LYS A 76 -3.70 19.73 -6.77
CA LYS A 76 -2.34 19.67 -7.32
C LYS A 76 -1.55 20.95 -7.09
N ALA A 77 -2.20 22.13 -7.13
CA ALA A 77 -1.56 23.40 -6.86
C ALA A 77 -0.99 23.51 -5.42
N VAL A 78 -1.56 22.75 -4.47
CA VAL A 78 -1.08 22.64 -3.07
C VAL A 78 -0.33 21.33 -2.78
N GLY A 79 0.07 20.58 -3.81
CA GLY A 79 0.84 19.34 -3.69
C GLY A 79 0.03 18.10 -3.26
N LEU A 80 -1.29 18.14 -3.40
CA LEU A 80 -2.23 17.08 -3.05
C LEU A 80 -2.90 16.49 -4.32
N ASP A 81 -3.65 15.40 -4.16
CA ASP A 81 -4.61 14.89 -5.13
C ASP A 81 -5.90 14.46 -4.43
N ILE A 82 -6.97 14.28 -5.21
CA ILE A 82 -8.24 13.73 -4.71
C ILE A 82 -8.41 12.32 -5.29
N ALA A 83 -8.49 11.31 -4.42
CA ALA A 83 -8.56 9.90 -4.80
C ALA A 83 -9.65 9.16 -3.99
N ASN A 84 -10.10 8.01 -4.50
CA ASN A 84 -11.03 7.11 -3.79
C ASN A 84 -10.31 5.96 -3.06
N VAL A 85 -9.01 5.77 -3.33
CA VAL A 85 -8.16 4.76 -2.71
C VAL A 85 -6.83 5.42 -2.30
N ALA A 86 -6.50 5.31 -1.02
CA ALA A 86 -5.31 5.87 -0.40
C ALA A 86 -4.31 4.73 -0.16
N TRP A 87 -3.11 4.83 -0.75
CA TRP A 87 -2.01 3.90 -0.47
C TRP A 87 -1.35 4.32 0.84
N GLU A 88 -1.61 3.60 1.93
CA GLU A 88 -1.08 3.87 3.27
C GLU A 88 -0.10 2.76 3.66
N ASP A 89 0.96 2.64 2.85
CA ASP A 89 1.97 1.60 2.95
C ASP A 89 2.82 1.77 4.21
N CYS A 90 3.09 0.67 4.91
CA CYS A 90 4.08 0.65 5.98
C CYS A 90 5.50 0.48 5.42
N ALA A 91 5.65 -0.22 4.29
CA ALA A 91 6.94 -0.42 3.63
C ALA A 91 6.78 -0.62 2.11
N ARG A 92 7.65 0.03 1.35
CA ARG A 92 7.57 0.11 -0.12
C ARG A 92 8.95 0.02 -0.77
N THR A 93 9.02 -0.60 -1.94
CA THR A 93 10.25 -0.60 -2.74
C THR A 93 10.44 0.79 -3.37
N PRO A 94 11.63 1.40 -3.30
CA PRO A 94 11.87 2.74 -3.87
C PRO A 94 11.42 2.86 -5.33
N LYS A 95 10.73 3.97 -5.66
CA LYS A 95 10.15 4.25 -6.99
C LYS A 95 9.15 3.20 -7.52
N SER A 96 8.63 2.29 -6.69
CA SER A 96 7.66 1.25 -7.08
C SER A 96 6.23 1.58 -6.61
N CYS A 97 5.24 0.81 -7.06
CA CYS A 97 3.94 0.63 -6.38
C CYS A 97 3.88 -0.66 -5.53
N TRP A 98 4.97 -1.45 -5.52
CA TRP A 98 5.07 -2.72 -4.80
C TRP A 98 5.95 -2.61 -3.55
N GLY A 99 5.65 -3.44 -2.56
CA GLY A 99 6.41 -3.55 -1.32
C GLY A 99 5.95 -4.73 -0.46
N PRO A 100 6.63 -4.97 0.68
CA PRO A 100 6.34 -6.10 1.56
C PRO A 100 5.20 -5.87 2.56
N CYS A 101 4.75 -4.62 2.75
CA CYS A 101 3.63 -4.29 3.64
C CYS A 101 2.80 -3.14 3.03
N ILE A 102 1.96 -3.50 2.06
CA ILE A 102 1.18 -2.60 1.19
C ILE A 102 -0.29 -2.64 1.60
N SER A 103 -0.91 -1.48 1.76
CA SER A 103 -2.28 -1.36 2.25
C SER A 103 -3.09 -0.31 1.48
N ASP A 104 -4.18 -0.77 0.85
CA ASP A 104 -5.19 0.08 0.23
C ASP A 104 -6.24 0.49 1.26
N MET A 105 -6.32 1.77 1.57
CA MET A 105 -7.30 2.36 2.48
C MET A 105 -8.42 3.07 1.69
N THR A 106 -9.66 2.87 2.11
CA THR A 106 -10.86 3.43 1.44
C THR A 106 -11.82 4.03 2.45
N LEU A 107 -12.58 5.04 2.02
CA LEU A 107 -13.70 5.60 2.79
C LEU A 107 -15.01 5.14 2.14
N VAL A 108 -15.91 4.55 2.91
CA VAL A 108 -17.11 3.90 2.39
C VAL A 108 -18.37 4.47 3.02
N VAL A 109 -19.31 4.93 2.18
CA VAL A 109 -20.67 5.30 2.57
C VAL A 109 -21.66 4.57 1.66
N ASN A 110 -22.60 3.83 2.24
CA ASN A 110 -23.57 3.01 1.51
C ASN A 110 -22.96 2.28 0.30
N LYS A 111 -21.91 1.49 0.56
CA LYS A 111 -21.22 0.65 -0.44
C LYS A 111 -20.56 1.43 -1.60
N THR A 112 -20.42 2.75 -1.47
CA THR A 112 -19.78 3.63 -2.46
C THR A 112 -18.49 4.20 -1.87
N TRP A 113 -17.40 4.16 -2.63
CA TRP A 113 -16.13 4.79 -2.24
C TRP A 113 -16.23 6.31 -2.33
N MET A 114 -15.92 6.99 -1.23
CA MET A 114 -15.93 8.44 -1.11
C MET A 114 -14.57 9.03 -1.47
N SER A 115 -14.57 10.31 -1.85
CA SER A 115 -13.35 11.04 -2.19
C SER A 115 -12.56 11.44 -0.95
N VAL A 116 -11.24 11.35 -1.05
CA VAL A 116 -10.28 11.76 -0.01
C VAL A 116 -9.23 12.67 -0.65
N LEU A 117 -9.03 13.85 -0.07
CA LEU A 117 -7.92 14.76 -0.39
C LEU A 117 -6.68 14.31 0.40
N ARG A 118 -5.65 13.86 -0.32
CA ARG A 118 -4.40 13.37 0.29
C ARG A 118 -3.18 13.66 -0.60
N PRO A 119 -1.95 13.56 -0.09
CA PRO A 119 -0.77 13.59 -0.95
C PRO A 119 -0.78 12.45 -2.00
N PRO A 120 -0.27 12.67 -3.23
CA PRO A 120 -0.32 11.66 -4.30
C PRO A 120 0.29 10.31 -3.91
N ASN A 121 -0.38 9.21 -4.24
CA ASN A 121 0.03 7.82 -3.92
C ASN A 121 1.43 7.41 -4.43
N PHE A 122 1.97 8.09 -5.45
CA PHE A 122 3.34 7.89 -5.97
C PHE A 122 4.40 8.79 -5.31
N SER A 123 3.98 9.77 -4.51
CA SER A 123 4.87 10.62 -3.72
C SER A 123 4.98 10.18 -2.26
N ASP A 124 3.89 9.63 -1.69
CA ASP A 124 3.77 9.22 -0.28
C ASP A 124 4.67 9.97 0.72
N PRO A 125 4.48 11.31 0.86
CA PRO A 125 5.18 12.07 1.86
C PRO A 125 4.69 11.70 3.25
N ILE A 126 5.66 11.50 4.14
CA ILE A 126 5.51 11.03 5.51
C ILE A 126 6.25 11.95 6.46
N MET A 127 5.88 11.90 7.73
CA MET A 127 6.64 12.53 8.80
C MET A 127 6.93 11.52 9.91
N ARG A 128 7.97 11.77 10.72
CA ARG A 128 8.26 10.99 11.93
C ARG A 128 7.76 11.78 13.13
N ILE A 129 7.00 11.13 14.01
CA ILE A 129 6.50 11.71 15.26
C ILE A 129 6.84 10.76 16.40
N PRO A 130 7.28 11.23 17.59
CA PRO A 130 7.54 10.38 18.73
C PRO A 130 6.29 9.61 19.17
N ALA A 131 6.39 8.28 19.32
CA ALA A 131 5.28 7.45 19.79
C ALA A 131 4.80 7.84 21.21
N ALA A 132 5.70 8.38 22.04
CA ALA A 132 5.39 8.95 23.34
C ALA A 132 4.52 10.22 23.29
N SER A 133 4.57 10.98 22.19
CA SER A 133 3.83 12.25 22.06
C SER A 133 2.41 12.08 21.50
N ILE A 134 2.20 11.05 20.67
CA ILE A 134 0.88 10.70 20.13
C ILE A 134 0.01 10.15 21.26
N GLN A 135 -1.15 10.76 21.51
CA GLN A 135 -2.11 10.30 22.52
C GLN A 135 -3.17 9.39 21.90
N VAL A 136 -3.50 8.31 22.60
CA VAL A 136 -4.66 7.44 22.35
C VAL A 136 -5.53 7.41 23.59
N ARG A 137 -6.84 7.24 23.41
CA ARG A 137 -7.80 7.21 24.50
C ARG A 137 -8.24 5.78 24.79
N VAL A 138 -8.24 5.38 26.05
CA VAL A 138 -8.43 3.99 26.48
C VAL A 138 -9.49 3.84 27.56
N GLY A 139 -10.09 2.66 27.64
CA GLY A 139 -11.08 2.29 28.64
C GLY A 139 -12.38 1.77 28.02
N ASN A 140 -12.67 2.13 26.77
CA ASN A 140 -13.79 1.59 25.99
C ASN A 140 -13.64 0.10 25.68
N GLU A 141 -12.41 -0.43 25.71
CA GLU A 141 -12.15 -1.86 25.47
C GLU A 141 -12.57 -2.74 26.66
N SER A 142 -12.70 -2.14 27.85
CA SER A 142 -13.12 -2.84 29.06
C SER A 142 -14.62 -3.20 28.99
N PRO A 143 -15.02 -4.43 29.39
CA PRO A 143 -16.42 -4.74 29.63
C PRO A 143 -16.97 -4.09 30.92
N HIS A 144 -16.10 -3.50 31.74
CA HIS A 144 -16.46 -2.78 32.97
C HIS A 144 -16.49 -1.27 32.72
N ASP A 145 -17.34 -0.57 33.48
CA ASP A 145 -17.51 0.88 33.40
C ASP A 145 -16.29 1.63 34.00
N VAL A 146 -15.22 1.73 33.20
CA VAL A 146 -13.99 2.45 33.56
C VAL A 146 -13.97 3.83 32.87
N PRO A 147 -13.43 4.87 33.51
CA PRO A 147 -13.35 6.20 32.91
C PRO A 147 -12.37 6.21 31.72
N LEU A 148 -12.73 6.91 30.65
CA LEU A 148 -11.85 7.10 29.49
C LEU A 148 -10.65 7.98 29.86
N THR A 149 -9.44 7.45 29.67
CA THR A 149 -8.18 8.14 29.99
C THR A 149 -7.28 8.22 28.77
N ASN A 150 -6.42 9.24 28.70
CA ASN A 150 -5.43 9.38 27.64
C ASN A 150 -4.11 8.73 28.07
N VAL A 151 -3.49 7.97 27.17
CA VAL A 151 -2.13 7.42 27.30
C VAL A 151 -1.38 7.64 26.00
N SER A 152 -0.05 7.57 26.02
CA SER A 152 0.71 7.62 24.77
C SER A 152 0.52 6.34 23.94
N LEU A 153 0.68 6.46 22.61
CA LEU A 153 0.68 5.31 21.70
C LEU A 153 1.78 4.31 22.09
N GLN A 154 2.95 4.79 22.50
CA GLN A 154 4.00 3.95 23.07
C GLN A 154 3.48 3.14 24.27
N HIS A 155 2.91 3.80 25.28
CA HIS A 155 2.40 3.11 26.48
C HIS A 155 1.29 2.11 26.13
N TYR A 156 0.44 2.40 25.15
CA TYR A 156 -0.58 1.46 24.65
C TYR A 156 0.05 0.19 24.09
N LEU A 157 1.08 0.34 23.24
CA LEU A 157 1.73 -0.78 22.55
C LEU A 157 2.60 -1.62 23.50
N GLU A 158 3.26 -0.99 24.46
CA GLU A 158 4.00 -1.65 25.56
C GLU A 158 3.08 -2.49 26.44
N HIS A 159 1.88 -1.99 26.75
CA HIS A 159 0.93 -2.59 27.68
C HIS A 159 -0.33 -3.14 26.97
N ILE A 160 -0.21 -3.54 25.69
CA ILE A 160 -1.38 -3.87 24.85
C ILE A 160 -2.23 -5.03 25.41
N ALA A 161 -1.61 -5.94 26.15
CA ALA A 161 -2.26 -7.02 26.91
C ALA A 161 -3.24 -6.55 28.00
N LYS A 162 -3.20 -5.27 28.40
CA LYS A 162 -4.16 -4.65 29.32
C LYS A 162 -5.48 -4.27 28.63
N TYR A 163 -5.43 -4.01 27.33
CA TYR A 163 -6.54 -3.47 26.53
C TYR A 163 -7.11 -4.50 25.54
N THR A 164 -6.44 -5.63 25.37
CA THR A 164 -6.73 -6.67 24.36
C THR A 164 -6.41 -8.06 24.91
N GLU A 165 -6.80 -9.14 24.20
CA GLU A 165 -6.41 -10.50 24.54
C GLU A 165 -5.04 -10.94 23.96
N LEU A 166 -4.13 -10.00 23.67
CA LEU A 166 -2.76 -10.31 23.21
C LEU A 166 -1.83 -10.61 24.40
N GLU A 167 -0.89 -11.54 24.23
CA GLU A 167 0.03 -12.00 25.29
C GLU A 167 1.30 -11.13 25.42
N SER A 168 1.67 -10.38 24.37
CA SER A 168 2.98 -9.71 24.25
C SER A 168 2.88 -8.24 23.85
N SER A 169 3.87 -7.44 24.25
CA SER A 169 4.08 -6.07 23.75
C SER A 169 4.23 -6.07 22.22
N LEU A 170 3.67 -5.04 21.58
CA LEU A 170 3.91 -4.73 20.16
C LEU A 170 4.77 -3.47 19.98
N PHE A 171 5.39 -2.96 21.04
CA PHE A 171 6.37 -1.88 20.98
C PHE A 171 7.80 -2.43 20.97
N ALA A 172 8.62 -2.02 20.00
CA ALA A 172 10.05 -2.30 19.95
C ALA A 172 10.89 -1.05 20.25
N PRO A 173 11.47 -0.90 21.46
CA PRO A 173 12.32 0.25 21.82
C PRO A 173 13.48 0.45 20.83
N GLY A 174 13.82 1.69 20.52
CA GLY A 174 14.85 2.04 19.52
C GLY A 174 14.39 1.93 18.06
N VAL A 175 13.28 1.24 17.79
CA VAL A 175 12.69 1.09 16.44
C VAL A 175 11.38 1.89 16.34
N ASP A 176 10.47 1.68 17.29
CA ASP A 176 9.12 2.26 17.30
C ASP A 176 9.04 3.60 18.07
N ASP A 177 10.16 4.09 18.64
CA ASP A 177 10.23 5.40 19.32
C ASP A 177 9.76 6.56 18.42
N GLN A 178 9.90 6.42 17.10
CA GLN A 178 9.44 7.34 16.06
C GLN A 178 8.58 6.59 15.03
N VAL A 179 7.28 6.86 14.99
CA VAL A 179 6.36 6.24 14.03
C VAL A 179 6.19 7.10 12.78
N LEU A 180 5.85 6.47 11.65
CA LEU A 180 5.52 7.19 10.42
C LEU A 180 4.10 7.75 10.51
N VAL A 181 3.91 9.02 10.15
CA VAL A 181 2.60 9.68 10.17
C VAL A 181 2.27 10.28 8.82
N SER A 182 1.04 10.08 8.38
CA SER A 182 0.40 10.74 7.23
C SER A 182 -0.90 11.43 7.67
N ALA A 183 -1.33 12.44 6.91
CA ALA A 183 -2.59 13.14 7.12
C ALA A 183 -3.39 13.22 5.81
N GLN A 184 -4.71 13.13 5.91
CA GLN A 184 -5.63 13.25 4.78
C GLN A 184 -7.00 13.80 5.21
N SER A 185 -7.75 14.38 4.27
CA SER A 185 -9.07 14.96 4.51
C SER A 185 -10.14 14.22 3.72
N CYS A 186 -11.08 13.63 4.45
CA CYS A 186 -12.14 12.74 4.00
C CYS A 186 -13.46 13.49 3.76
N PHE A 187 -14.09 13.36 2.59
CA PHE A 187 -15.39 13.98 2.31
C PHE A 187 -16.55 13.01 2.53
N LEU A 188 -17.53 13.41 3.33
CA LEU A 188 -18.75 12.64 3.64
C LEU A 188 -20.01 13.34 3.11
N PRO A 189 -20.98 12.59 2.54
CA PRO A 189 -22.20 13.11 1.94
C PRO A 189 -23.28 13.43 3.00
N ILE A 190 -22.92 14.19 4.02
CA ILE A 190 -23.77 14.47 5.19
C ILE A 190 -24.89 15.46 4.82
N PRO A 191 -26.18 15.12 5.01
CA PRO A 191 -27.31 16.03 4.81
C PRO A 191 -27.19 17.30 5.67
N MET A 192 -27.98 18.34 5.37
CA MET A 192 -27.98 19.58 6.16
C MET A 192 -28.47 19.36 7.61
N THR A 193 -29.27 18.31 7.82
CA THR A 193 -29.75 17.87 9.14
C THR A 193 -29.65 16.34 9.24
N GLY A 194 -29.31 15.83 10.43
CA GLY A 194 -29.09 14.40 10.67
C GLY A 194 -27.63 13.98 10.56
N HIS A 195 -27.39 12.70 10.26
CA HIS A 195 -26.07 12.07 10.22
C HIS A 195 -25.92 11.15 8.99
N VAL A 196 -24.72 10.65 8.76
CA VAL A 196 -24.45 9.53 7.85
C VAL A 196 -23.64 8.45 8.56
N ASP A 197 -24.02 7.18 8.40
CA ASP A 197 -23.17 6.04 8.79
C ASP A 197 -22.08 5.83 7.73
N PHE A 198 -20.84 5.60 8.17
CA PHE A 198 -19.70 5.38 7.29
C PHE A 198 -18.71 4.36 7.87
N HIS A 199 -17.78 3.93 7.02
CA HIS A 199 -16.71 3.00 7.38
C HIS A 199 -15.38 3.43 6.77
N VAL A 200 -14.29 3.16 7.48
CA VAL A 200 -12.96 3.05 6.89
C VAL A 200 -12.75 1.59 6.51
N GLY A 201 -12.41 1.32 5.25
CA GLY A 201 -12.01 0.01 4.77
C GLY A 201 -10.49 -0.06 4.61
N LEU A 202 -9.88 -1.18 4.97
CA LEU A 202 -8.45 -1.43 4.76
C LEU A 202 -8.24 -2.81 4.14
N TYR A 203 -7.52 -2.87 3.02
CA TYR A 203 -7.09 -4.12 2.40
C TYR A 203 -5.56 -4.19 2.42
N ASN A 204 -5.01 -5.21 3.08
CA ASN A 204 -3.57 -5.43 3.12
C ASN A 204 -3.20 -6.69 2.30
N TYR A 205 -2.28 -6.53 1.35
CA TYR A 205 -1.96 -7.55 0.35
C TYR A 205 -1.23 -8.79 0.90
N GLN A 206 -0.66 -8.69 2.10
CA GLN A 206 0.07 -9.78 2.76
C GLN A 206 -0.74 -10.46 3.86
N SER A 207 -1.90 -9.91 4.22
CA SER A 207 -2.76 -10.45 5.26
C SER A 207 -3.65 -11.58 4.75
N THR A 208 -3.84 -12.60 5.58
CA THR A 208 -4.76 -13.71 5.34
C THR A 208 -5.52 -14.02 6.63
N PRO A 209 -6.69 -14.69 6.60
CA PRO A 209 -7.47 -14.96 7.81
C PRO A 209 -6.74 -15.83 8.86
N SER A 210 -5.76 -16.65 8.43
CA SER A 210 -4.93 -17.50 9.28
C SER A 210 -3.56 -16.89 9.63
N SER A 211 -3.13 -15.86 8.91
CA SER A 211 -1.82 -15.22 9.05
C SER A 211 -1.97 -13.72 8.68
N PRO A 212 -2.45 -12.89 9.61
CA PRO A 212 -2.61 -11.44 9.40
C PRO A 212 -1.24 -10.76 9.42
N ALA A 213 -0.99 -9.84 8.48
CA ALA A 213 0.27 -9.10 8.38
C ALA A 213 0.22 -7.74 9.08
N VAL A 214 -0.97 -7.26 9.45
CA VAL A 214 -1.18 -5.96 10.10
C VAL A 214 -2.24 -6.08 11.20
N LEU A 215 -1.91 -5.58 12.40
CA LEU A 215 -2.89 -5.19 13.42
C LEU A 215 -3.20 -3.70 13.22
N VAL A 216 -4.48 -3.33 13.25
CA VAL A 216 -4.93 -1.94 13.15
C VAL A 216 -5.50 -1.50 14.49
N LEU A 217 -5.04 -0.35 14.98
CA LEU A 217 -5.75 0.41 16.00
C LEU A 217 -6.56 1.52 15.33
N VAL A 218 -7.79 1.72 15.78
CA VAL A 218 -8.60 2.89 15.44
C VAL A 218 -8.85 3.68 16.71
N SER A 219 -8.38 4.92 16.76
CA SER A 219 -8.54 5.83 17.91
C SER A 219 -9.38 7.05 17.54
N THR A 220 -10.33 7.38 18.42
CA THR A 220 -11.19 8.58 18.37
C THR A 220 -11.32 9.18 19.78
N ASP A 221 -12.12 10.24 19.94
CA ASP A 221 -12.47 10.80 21.26
C ASP A 221 -13.22 9.79 22.17
N ALA A 222 -13.90 8.80 21.58
CA ALA A 222 -14.64 7.76 22.28
C ALA A 222 -13.74 6.63 22.80
N GLY A 223 -12.49 6.53 22.32
CA GLY A 223 -11.54 5.49 22.74
C GLY A 223 -10.73 4.86 21.60
N THR A 224 -10.18 3.67 21.84
CA THR A 224 -9.29 2.93 20.93
C THR A 224 -9.79 1.52 20.68
N SER A 225 -9.63 1.00 19.45
CA SER A 225 -10.12 -0.33 19.07
C SER A 225 -9.07 -1.08 18.25
N ALA A 226 -8.64 -2.25 18.72
CA ALA A 226 -7.66 -3.09 18.04
C ALA A 226 -8.33 -4.21 17.22
N GLN A 227 -7.99 -4.35 15.94
CA GLN A 227 -8.45 -5.45 15.08
C GLN A 227 -7.39 -5.90 14.09
N VAL A 228 -7.34 -7.20 13.77
CA VAL A 228 -6.47 -7.73 12.70
C VAL A 228 -7.09 -7.51 11.32
N VAL A 229 -6.25 -7.21 10.32
CA VAL A 229 -6.64 -7.25 8.91
C VAL A 229 -6.57 -8.71 8.44
N ARG A 230 -7.63 -9.20 7.79
CA ARG A 230 -7.75 -10.59 7.33
C ARG A 230 -7.45 -10.74 5.84
N GLY A 231 -7.43 -9.64 5.09
CA GLY A 231 -7.23 -9.67 3.64
C GLY A 231 -8.42 -10.29 2.90
N ASP A 232 -9.65 -10.07 3.37
CA ASP A 232 -10.84 -10.36 2.56
C ASP A 232 -10.74 -9.58 1.24
N ARG A 233 -11.01 -10.23 0.10
CA ARG A 233 -10.93 -9.64 -1.25
C ARG A 233 -11.82 -8.39 -1.44
N GLN A 234 -12.68 -8.08 -0.48
CA GLN A 234 -13.58 -6.93 -0.44
C GLN A 234 -13.08 -5.78 0.45
N GLY A 235 -11.95 -5.97 1.16
CA GLY A 235 -11.42 -5.07 2.19
C GLY A 235 -12.03 -5.33 3.57
N ASP A 236 -11.21 -5.30 4.61
CA ASP A 236 -11.68 -5.39 5.99
C ASP A 236 -12.25 -4.05 6.44
N ILE A 237 -13.51 -4.06 6.90
CA ILE A 237 -14.11 -2.89 7.53
C ILE A 237 -13.49 -2.70 8.93
N LEU A 238 -13.04 -1.48 9.19
CA LEU A 238 -12.62 -1.06 10.52
C LEU A 238 -13.87 -0.68 11.34
N TYR A 239 -14.02 -1.31 12.50
CA TYR A 239 -15.13 -1.11 13.43
C TYR A 239 -14.63 -0.55 14.76
N PHE A 240 -15.53 0.08 15.51
CA PHE A 240 -15.26 0.50 16.89
C PHE A 240 -15.71 -0.56 17.91
N ASN A 241 -14.92 -0.73 18.98
CA ASN A 241 -15.20 -1.57 20.14
C ASN A 241 -15.81 -0.70 21.27
N ASP A 242 -17.13 -0.71 21.38
CA ASP A 242 -17.86 -0.13 22.50
C ASP A 242 -18.15 -1.23 23.54
N ARG A 243 -17.22 -1.44 24.49
CA ARG A 243 -17.38 -2.37 25.63
C ARG A 243 -17.71 -3.80 25.21
N GLY A 244 -17.05 -4.29 24.15
CA GLY A 244 -17.32 -5.58 23.52
C GLY A 244 -18.40 -5.56 22.42
N THR A 245 -19.03 -4.41 22.16
CA THR A 245 -20.01 -4.22 21.08
C THR A 245 -19.36 -3.61 19.84
N LYS A 246 -19.54 -4.25 18.69
CA LYS A 246 -19.08 -3.77 17.39
C LYS A 246 -20.00 -2.67 16.87
N ARG A 247 -19.45 -1.48 16.62
CA ARG A 247 -20.19 -0.34 16.04
C ARG A 247 -19.60 0.16 14.73
N THR A 248 -20.46 0.74 13.92
CA THR A 248 -20.09 1.61 12.79
C THR A 248 -19.65 2.98 13.30
N PHE A 249 -19.09 3.81 12.43
CA PHE A 249 -18.96 5.24 12.69
C PHE A 249 -20.16 5.97 12.10
N ASN A 250 -20.60 7.03 12.76
CA ASN A 250 -21.47 8.02 12.15
C ASN A 250 -20.78 9.39 12.13
N ALA A 251 -21.30 10.30 11.31
CA ALA A 251 -20.85 11.69 11.30
C ALA A 251 -22.02 12.65 11.17
N THR A 252 -21.94 13.77 11.89
CA THR A 252 -22.84 14.93 11.80
C THR A 252 -22.08 16.15 11.31
N ARG A 253 -22.79 17.20 10.87
CA ARG A 253 -22.22 18.52 10.61
C ARG A 253 -21.83 19.20 11.93
N LEU A 254 -20.69 19.90 11.95
CA LEU A 254 -20.29 20.74 13.08
C LEU A 254 -21.38 21.75 13.48
N SER A 255 -22.01 22.41 12.50
CA SER A 255 -23.15 23.30 12.76
C SER A 255 -24.35 22.61 13.43
N THR A 256 -24.63 21.35 13.06
CA THR A 256 -25.72 20.55 13.66
C THR A 256 -25.37 20.09 15.07
N ASP A 257 -24.13 19.66 15.31
CA ASP A 257 -23.62 19.30 16.64
C ASP A 257 -23.61 20.50 17.61
N ARG A 258 -23.17 21.67 17.14
CA ARG A 258 -23.20 22.92 17.90
C ARG A 258 -24.61 23.35 18.24
N ALA A 259 -25.54 23.27 17.28
CA ALA A 259 -26.95 23.55 17.53
C ALA A 259 -27.57 22.59 18.56
N ALA A 260 -27.26 21.29 18.50
CA ALA A 260 -27.71 20.30 19.48
C ALA A 260 -27.15 20.55 20.89
N ARG A 261 -25.93 21.10 21.01
CA ARG A 261 -25.32 21.53 22.28
C ARG A 261 -25.74 22.92 22.74
N GLY A 262 -26.54 23.67 21.96
CA GLY A 262 -26.96 25.02 22.31
C GLY A 262 -25.85 26.08 22.26
N VAL A 263 -24.79 25.85 21.49
CA VAL A 263 -23.65 26.79 21.34
C VAL A 263 -23.66 27.47 19.96
N THR A 264 -22.89 28.56 19.82
CA THR A 264 -22.75 29.29 18.55
C THR A 264 -22.33 28.36 17.41
N THR A 265 -23.08 28.36 16.31
CA THR A 265 -22.86 27.42 15.19
C THR A 265 -21.69 27.81 14.29
N THR A 266 -21.28 29.08 14.29
CA THR A 266 -20.20 29.65 13.47
C THR A 266 -18.91 29.86 14.28
N GLY A 267 -17.77 29.98 13.58
CA GLY A 267 -16.44 30.18 14.17
C GLY A 267 -15.55 28.94 14.12
N ALA A 268 -14.26 29.11 14.44
CA ALA A 268 -13.26 28.05 14.47
C ALA A 268 -13.63 26.92 15.45
N MET A 269 -13.09 25.72 15.25
CA MET A 269 -13.32 24.59 16.15
C MET A 269 -12.68 24.81 17.52
N THR A 270 -13.32 24.27 18.58
CA THR A 270 -12.69 24.12 19.90
C THR A 270 -11.83 22.86 19.93
N GLN A 271 -10.97 22.73 20.94
CA GLN A 271 -10.13 21.54 21.13
C GLN A 271 -10.95 20.22 21.23
N ASP A 272 -12.15 20.27 21.83
CA ASP A 272 -13.08 19.13 21.92
C ASP A 272 -13.81 18.84 20.59
N GLU A 273 -13.90 19.81 19.69
CA GLU A 273 -14.41 19.63 18.33
C GLU A 273 -13.31 19.10 17.41
N ASP A 274 -12.08 19.60 17.53
CA ASP A 274 -10.89 19.06 16.85
C ASP A 274 -10.69 17.58 17.20
N ALA A 275 -10.80 17.21 18.50
CA ALA A 275 -10.72 15.83 18.96
C ALA A 275 -11.80 14.90 18.36
N ARG A 276 -12.94 15.47 17.93
CA ARG A 276 -14.06 14.77 17.27
C ARG A 276 -14.05 14.89 15.76
N ASN A 277 -13.14 15.66 15.17
CA ASN A 277 -13.05 15.85 13.72
C ASN A 277 -12.19 14.79 13.02
N PHE A 278 -11.46 13.93 13.75
CA PHE A 278 -10.59 12.93 13.16
C PHE A 278 -10.80 11.49 13.66
N ILE A 279 -10.39 10.55 12.80
CA ILE A 279 -10.08 9.17 13.18
C ILE A 279 -8.59 8.97 12.95
N MET A 280 -7.88 8.45 13.95
CA MET A 280 -6.49 8.02 13.82
C MET A 280 -6.45 6.51 13.59
N VAL A 281 -5.90 6.11 12.43
CA VAL A 281 -5.72 4.71 12.06
C VAL A 281 -4.24 4.36 12.19
N VAL A 282 -3.91 3.41 13.07
CA VAL A 282 -2.52 2.96 13.31
C VAL A 282 -2.35 1.55 12.79
N GLN A 283 -1.54 1.37 11.75
CA GLN A 283 -1.14 0.08 11.22
C GLN A 283 0.16 -0.38 11.87
N ILE A 284 0.13 -1.56 12.47
CA ILE A 284 1.25 -2.20 13.17
C ILE A 284 1.63 -3.45 12.37
N PRO A 285 2.77 -3.46 11.65
CA PRO A 285 3.23 -4.63 10.91
C PRO A 285 3.56 -5.81 11.82
N LEU A 286 3.10 -6.99 11.41
CA LEU A 286 3.16 -8.24 12.14
C LEU A 286 3.97 -9.29 11.38
N ARG A 287 4.58 -10.23 12.12
CA ARG A 287 5.29 -11.35 11.52
C ARG A 287 4.30 -12.33 10.89
N VAL A 288 4.27 -12.34 9.56
CA VAL A 288 3.50 -13.32 8.79
C VAL A 288 4.15 -14.68 8.95
N VAL A 289 3.41 -15.65 9.50
CA VAL A 289 3.77 -17.06 9.36
C VAL A 289 3.54 -17.45 7.92
N GLN A 290 4.59 -17.37 7.09
CA GLN A 290 4.53 -17.97 5.77
C GLN A 290 4.47 -19.50 5.93
N PRO A 291 3.53 -20.19 5.25
CA PRO A 291 3.59 -21.64 5.18
C PRO A 291 4.93 -22.03 4.55
N ARG A 292 5.63 -23.00 5.15
CA ARG A 292 6.84 -23.58 4.56
C ARG A 292 6.46 -24.30 3.27
N PHE A 293 6.47 -23.58 2.15
CA PHE A 293 6.45 -24.18 0.83
C PHE A 293 7.76 -24.94 0.63
N GLY A 294 7.72 -26.25 0.91
CA GLY A 294 8.69 -27.18 0.34
C GLY A 294 8.68 -27.04 -1.18
N GLY A 295 9.85 -27.18 -1.80
CA GLY A 295 10.02 -26.85 -3.22
C GLY A 295 9.06 -27.62 -4.12
N SER A 296 8.05 -26.93 -4.64
CA SER A 296 7.20 -27.39 -5.75
C SER A 296 7.15 -26.30 -6.81
N SER A 297 7.88 -26.52 -7.90
CA SER A 297 7.95 -25.62 -9.04
C SER A 297 6.56 -25.37 -9.61
N PHE A 298 6.02 -24.17 -9.46
CA PHE A 298 4.81 -23.77 -10.16
C PHE A 298 5.13 -23.57 -11.65
N SER A 299 4.93 -24.63 -12.42
CA SER A 299 5.02 -24.61 -13.87
C SER A 299 3.85 -23.80 -14.42
N PHE A 300 4.13 -22.60 -14.93
CA PHE A 300 3.17 -21.86 -15.76
C PHE A 300 3.06 -22.55 -17.12
N GLY A 301 2.16 -23.53 -17.20
CA GLY A 301 1.69 -24.08 -18.47
C GLY A 301 1.08 -22.96 -19.32
N GLY A 302 1.47 -22.90 -20.59
CA GLY A 302 1.07 -21.82 -21.49
C GLY A 302 -0.44 -21.79 -21.76
N GLY A 303 -1.04 -20.63 -21.50
CA GLY A 303 -2.42 -20.30 -21.87
C GLY A 303 -2.51 -18.79 -22.08
N GLY A 304 -2.18 -18.34 -23.28
CA GLY A 304 -2.02 -16.91 -23.56
C GLY A 304 -3.36 -16.18 -23.69
N GLN A 305 -3.54 -15.13 -22.88
CA GLN A 305 -4.23 -13.91 -23.33
C GLN A 305 -3.42 -12.70 -22.87
N ALA A 306 -3.10 -11.81 -23.80
CA ALA A 306 -2.27 -10.65 -23.54
C ALA A 306 -3.13 -9.46 -23.11
N PHE A 307 -2.96 -9.00 -21.87
CA PHE A 307 -3.38 -7.65 -21.48
C PHE A 307 -2.33 -6.64 -21.97
N GLY A 308 -2.43 -6.29 -23.24
CA GLY A 308 -1.58 -5.28 -23.87
C GLY A 308 -1.87 -3.89 -23.32
N CYS A 309 -0.83 -3.20 -22.85
CA CYS A 309 -0.90 -1.79 -22.52
C CYS A 309 -0.74 -0.97 -23.81
N SER A 310 -1.84 -0.59 -24.45
CA SER A 310 -1.82 0.22 -25.67
C SER A 310 -1.39 1.67 -25.36
N PRO A 311 -0.48 2.28 -26.15
CA PRO A 311 -0.24 3.71 -26.07
C PRO A 311 -1.43 4.48 -26.66
N ALA A 312 -1.90 5.52 -25.96
CA ALA A 312 -2.95 6.39 -26.46
C ALA A 312 -2.39 7.36 -27.52
N ALA A 313 -2.94 7.30 -28.74
CA ALA A 313 -2.69 8.29 -29.80
C ALA A 313 -3.64 9.51 -29.65
N PRO A 314 -3.30 10.69 -30.20
CA PRO A 314 -4.02 11.93 -29.91
C PRO A 314 -5.26 12.20 -30.77
N SER A 315 -6.14 13.04 -30.20
CA SER A 315 -7.14 13.92 -30.85
C SER A 315 -8.34 13.34 -31.63
N TYR A 316 -9.55 13.65 -31.15
CA TYR A 316 -10.46 14.58 -31.84
C TYR A 316 -11.44 15.23 -30.84
N MET A 317 -11.82 16.49 -31.04
CA MET A 317 -12.86 17.18 -30.24
C MET A 317 -14.21 17.19 -30.97
N PRO A 318 -15.33 17.11 -30.23
CA PRO A 318 -16.56 17.78 -30.62
C PRO A 318 -16.71 19.07 -29.79
N THR A 319 -16.75 20.22 -30.46
CA THR A 319 -17.23 21.47 -29.85
C THR A 319 -18.74 21.39 -29.64
N SER A 320 -19.19 21.45 -28.39
CA SER A 320 -20.58 21.80 -28.06
C SER A 320 -20.59 23.05 -27.16
N SER A 321 -21.55 23.92 -27.41
CA SER A 321 -21.55 25.30 -26.93
C SER A 321 -22.00 25.46 -25.48
N THR A 322 -21.37 26.42 -24.81
CA THR A 322 -21.84 27.21 -23.65
C THR A 322 -23.21 26.83 -23.07
N GLY A 323 -23.21 25.92 -22.10
CA GLY A 323 -24.20 25.94 -21.03
C GLY A 323 -23.57 26.61 -19.80
N PHE A 324 -24.04 27.79 -19.40
CA PHE A 324 -23.67 28.37 -18.11
C PHE A 324 -24.29 27.50 -17.00
N ALA A 325 -23.50 26.57 -16.46
CA ALA A 325 -23.92 25.79 -15.30
C ALA A 325 -24.09 26.74 -14.11
N ASN A 326 -25.26 26.72 -13.48
CA ASN A 326 -25.44 27.30 -12.16
C ASN A 326 -24.53 26.54 -11.18
N PHE A 327 -23.36 27.09 -10.88
CA PHE A 327 -22.45 26.54 -9.90
C PHE A 327 -23.09 26.62 -8.52
N ALA A 328 -23.65 25.50 -8.04
CA ALA A 328 -24.15 25.40 -6.68
C ALA A 328 -23.02 25.73 -5.70
N ALA A 329 -23.29 26.61 -4.73
CA ALA A 329 -22.27 27.05 -3.79
C ALA A 329 -21.66 25.86 -3.00
N PRO A 330 -20.35 25.86 -2.73
CA PRO A 330 -19.73 24.90 -1.81
C PRO A 330 -20.41 24.92 -0.44
N ASN A 331 -20.66 23.75 0.15
CA ASN A 331 -21.23 23.62 1.50
C ASN A 331 -20.41 22.71 2.43
N VAL A 332 -19.09 22.78 2.26
CA VAL A 332 -18.11 22.05 3.06
C VAL A 332 -17.96 22.70 4.42
N GLU A 333 -18.10 21.92 5.48
CA GLU A 333 -17.77 22.28 6.86
C GLU A 333 -17.17 21.05 7.58
N PRO A 334 -16.51 21.20 8.74
CA PRO A 334 -16.03 20.06 9.51
C PRO A 334 -17.18 19.11 9.91
N ALA A 335 -16.90 17.82 9.93
CA ALA A 335 -17.81 16.80 10.44
C ALA A 335 -17.38 16.33 11.84
N MET A 336 -18.34 16.14 12.73
CA MET A 336 -18.12 15.52 14.03
C MET A 336 -18.38 14.02 13.91
N VAL A 337 -17.35 13.21 14.18
CA VAL A 337 -17.42 11.76 14.19
C VAL A 337 -18.04 11.29 15.50
N GLY A 338 -18.85 10.24 15.43
CA GLY A 338 -19.41 9.55 16.59
C GLY A 338 -19.57 8.05 16.34
N LEU A 339 -20.15 7.37 17.32
CA LEU A 339 -20.45 5.94 17.23
C LEU A 339 -21.85 5.72 16.65
N GLY A 340 -21.91 4.92 15.58
CA GLY A 340 -23.16 4.57 14.91
C GLY A 340 -23.82 3.31 15.48
N SER A 341 -24.59 2.67 14.60
CA SER A 341 -25.40 1.50 14.92
C SER A 341 -24.56 0.32 15.43
N ALA A 342 -25.11 -0.44 16.39
CA ALA A 342 -24.53 -1.69 16.85
C ALA A 342 -24.75 -2.82 15.84
N VAL A 343 -23.69 -3.57 15.52
CA VAL A 343 -23.66 -4.59 14.46
C VAL A 343 -23.47 -6.02 15.03
N GLY A 344 -23.19 -6.14 16.33
CA GLY A 344 -23.01 -7.43 17.02
C GLY A 344 -21.84 -7.39 18.01
N PRO A 345 -21.32 -8.54 18.46
CA PRO A 345 -20.11 -8.59 19.29
C PRO A 345 -18.87 -8.14 18.52
N PHE A 346 -17.95 -7.48 19.21
CA PHE A 346 -16.63 -7.12 18.68
C PHE A 346 -15.74 -8.37 18.57
N PRO A 347 -14.95 -8.55 17.48
CA PRO A 347 -14.08 -9.71 17.34
C PRO A 347 -12.98 -9.73 18.40
N LYS A 348 -12.87 -10.85 19.13
CA LYS A 348 -11.78 -11.07 20.09
C LYS A 348 -10.45 -11.35 19.40
N LEU A 349 -9.35 -10.90 20.00
CA LEU A 349 -8.00 -11.16 19.53
C LEU A 349 -7.40 -12.46 20.10
N SER A 350 -8.13 -13.21 20.92
CA SER A 350 -7.64 -14.44 21.58
C SER A 350 -7.20 -15.55 20.61
N GLN A 351 -7.78 -15.63 19.41
CA GLN A 351 -7.33 -16.55 18.35
C GLN A 351 -5.95 -16.17 17.78
N HIS A 352 -5.51 -14.94 18.06
CA HIS A 352 -4.30 -14.32 17.58
C HIS A 352 -3.40 -13.84 18.74
N ALA A 353 -3.60 -14.37 19.95
CA ALA A 353 -2.94 -13.91 21.19
C ALA A 353 -1.40 -13.87 21.11
N LYS A 354 -0.82 -14.71 20.25
CA LYS A 354 0.63 -14.89 20.02
C LYS A 354 1.15 -14.20 18.75
N ILE A 355 0.46 -13.16 18.27
CA ILE A 355 0.99 -12.29 17.21
C ILE A 355 2.29 -11.64 17.69
N GLU A 356 3.29 -11.56 16.80
CA GLU A 356 4.56 -10.87 17.03
C GLU A 356 4.69 -9.64 16.10
N ARG A 357 5.27 -8.57 16.63
CA ARG A 357 5.64 -7.34 15.90
C ARG A 357 6.75 -7.61 14.88
N ASP A 358 6.57 -7.18 13.62
CA ASP A 358 7.63 -7.24 12.60
C ASP A 358 8.43 -5.93 12.52
N THR A 359 9.51 -5.87 13.29
CA THR A 359 10.42 -4.71 13.38
C THR A 359 11.18 -4.40 12.09
N ALA A 360 11.06 -5.22 11.03
CA ALA A 360 11.58 -4.86 9.71
C ALA A 360 10.82 -3.68 9.06
N TYR A 361 9.57 -3.44 9.48
CA TYR A 361 8.70 -2.39 8.94
C TYR A 361 8.20 -1.48 10.05
N PRO A 362 8.17 -0.15 9.84
CA PRO A 362 7.73 0.81 10.85
C PRO A 362 6.21 0.79 11.04
N ILE A 363 5.75 1.24 12.21
CA ILE A 363 4.34 1.53 12.46
C ILE A 363 3.93 2.78 11.65
N ARG A 364 2.75 2.71 11.00
CA ARG A 364 2.18 3.78 10.16
C ARG A 364 0.89 4.30 10.77
N VAL A 365 0.89 5.57 11.16
CA VAL A 365 -0.27 6.32 11.66
C VAL A 365 -0.83 7.17 10.53
N THR A 366 -2.15 7.17 10.37
CA THR A 366 -2.86 7.95 9.36
C THR A 366 -3.97 8.73 10.05
N LEU A 367 -3.86 10.07 10.02
CA LEU A 367 -4.89 10.98 10.54
C LEU A 367 -5.89 11.30 9.42
N GLN A 368 -7.14 10.89 9.59
CA GLN A 368 -8.25 11.21 8.69
C GLN A 368 -9.11 12.31 9.32
N PHE A 369 -9.04 13.53 8.78
CA PHE A 369 -9.95 14.64 9.15
C PHE A 369 -11.22 14.58 8.32
N TYR A 370 -12.40 14.82 8.90
CA TYR A 370 -13.68 14.61 8.20
C TYR A 370 -14.40 15.91 7.84
N GLN A 371 -14.94 15.96 6.62
CA GLN A 371 -15.60 17.12 6.04
C GLN A 371 -16.99 16.75 5.53
N ALA A 372 -17.99 17.53 5.93
CA ALA A 372 -19.39 17.36 5.58
C ALA A 372 -19.77 18.18 4.34
N THR A 373 -20.35 17.55 3.31
CA THR A 373 -20.92 18.23 2.13
C THR A 373 -22.16 17.49 1.64
N THR A 374 -23.15 18.19 1.06
CA THR A 374 -24.29 17.52 0.39
C THR A 374 -24.12 17.39 -1.12
N ASN A 375 -23.25 18.21 -1.71
CA ASN A 375 -23.17 18.41 -3.16
C ASN A 375 -21.81 18.02 -3.76
N GLY A 376 -20.79 17.73 -2.96
CA GLY A 376 -19.45 17.42 -3.44
C GLY A 376 -18.76 18.61 -4.13
N VAL A 377 -19.23 19.84 -3.92
CA VAL A 377 -18.63 21.05 -4.50
C VAL A 377 -17.63 21.64 -3.51
N VAL A 378 -16.40 21.83 -3.97
CA VAL A 378 -15.32 22.51 -3.26
C VAL A 378 -14.94 23.81 -3.99
N SER A 379 -14.18 24.68 -3.31
CA SER A 379 -13.52 25.83 -3.92
C SER A 379 -12.01 25.77 -3.64
N GLU A 380 -11.23 26.60 -4.33
CA GLU A 380 -9.80 26.74 -4.08
C GLU A 380 -9.49 27.07 -2.62
N ALA A 381 -10.22 28.03 -2.03
CA ALA A 381 -10.05 28.41 -0.63
C ALA A 381 -10.32 27.25 0.35
N ILE A 382 -11.31 26.39 0.06
CA ILE A 382 -11.56 25.17 0.85
C ILE A 382 -10.37 24.22 0.74
N ILE A 383 -9.86 23.97 -0.47
CA ILE A 383 -8.70 23.08 -0.68
C ILE A 383 -7.45 23.63 0.02
N GLN A 384 -7.19 24.93 -0.05
CA GLN A 384 -6.08 25.59 0.65
C GLN A 384 -6.22 25.49 2.18
N HIS A 385 -7.43 25.69 2.72
CA HIS A 385 -7.71 25.54 4.16
C HIS A 385 -7.46 24.10 4.65
N LEU A 386 -7.96 23.10 3.94
CA LEU A 386 -7.75 21.68 4.27
C LEU A 386 -6.27 21.28 4.15
N ALA A 387 -5.56 21.80 3.13
CA ALA A 387 -4.12 21.60 3.01
C ALA A 387 -3.34 22.23 4.19
N ALA A 388 -3.77 23.40 4.68
CA ALA A 388 -3.19 24.01 5.87
C ALA A 388 -3.48 23.19 7.15
N GLN A 389 -4.70 22.68 7.34
CA GLN A 389 -5.05 21.78 8.44
C GLN A 389 -4.17 20.51 8.42
N MET A 390 -4.02 19.87 7.27
CA MET A 390 -3.16 18.70 7.10
C MET A 390 -1.67 19.03 7.31
N ALA A 391 -1.22 20.22 6.91
CA ALA A 391 0.16 20.67 7.10
C ALA A 391 0.48 21.00 8.56
N ALA A 392 -0.50 21.41 9.37
CA ALA A 392 -0.32 21.73 10.79
C ALA A 392 0.21 20.54 11.60
N VAL A 393 -0.12 19.31 11.22
CA VAL A 393 0.40 18.07 11.83
C VAL A 393 1.95 18.02 11.82
N LYS A 394 2.59 18.64 10.81
CA LYS A 394 4.06 18.70 10.68
C LYS A 394 4.73 19.48 11.81
N THR A 395 3.99 20.30 12.57
CA THR A 395 4.55 21.00 13.75
C THR A 395 4.95 20.05 14.88
N HIS A 396 4.41 18.83 14.90
CA HIS A 396 4.76 17.75 15.84
C HIS A 396 5.84 16.80 15.27
N ALA A 397 6.33 17.03 14.06
CA ALA A 397 7.27 16.14 13.39
C ALA A 397 8.73 16.43 13.77
N THR A 398 9.48 15.36 14.05
CA THR A 398 10.95 15.41 14.19
C THR A 398 11.66 15.38 12.85
N TRP A 399 10.99 14.86 11.81
CA TRP A 399 11.51 14.75 10.44
C TRP A 399 10.35 14.63 9.44
N THR A 400 10.56 15.12 8.22
CA THR A 400 9.63 14.94 7.08
C THR A 400 10.37 14.41 5.87
N GLY A 401 9.68 13.62 5.03
CA GLY A 401 10.25 13.05 3.82
C GLY A 401 9.25 12.19 3.05
N SER A 402 9.69 11.10 2.43
CA SER A 402 8.87 10.21 1.59
C SER A 402 9.34 8.75 1.70
N LEU A 403 8.43 7.78 1.56
CA LEU A 403 8.77 6.35 1.41
C LEU A 403 9.16 5.96 -0.03
N VAL A 404 8.78 6.76 -1.03
CA VAL A 404 8.87 6.38 -2.46
C VAL A 404 9.93 7.21 -3.20
N GLN A 405 10.04 8.49 -2.85
CA GLN A 405 10.91 9.45 -3.51
C GLN A 405 12.20 9.65 -2.69
N PRO A 406 13.38 9.67 -3.35
CA PRO A 406 14.61 10.09 -2.68
C PRO A 406 14.44 11.53 -2.18
N GLN A 407 15.02 11.83 -1.01
CA GLN A 407 14.95 13.19 -0.46
C GLN A 407 15.63 14.18 -1.42
N PRO A 408 15.00 15.35 -1.72
CA PRO A 408 15.73 16.43 -2.34
C PRO A 408 16.83 16.88 -1.37
N SER A 409 18.08 16.90 -1.84
CA SER A 409 19.23 17.32 -1.06
C SER A 409 19.20 18.84 -0.84
N TRP A 410 18.42 19.32 0.13
CA TRP A 410 18.40 20.72 0.47
C TRP A 410 19.55 21.07 1.41
N SER A 411 20.47 21.87 0.89
CA SER A 411 21.59 22.46 1.63
C SER A 411 21.08 23.35 2.77
N CYS A 412 21.60 23.11 3.97
CA CYS A 412 21.41 24.01 5.10
C CYS A 412 22.17 25.33 4.86
N PRO A 413 21.59 26.51 5.12
CA PRO A 413 22.28 27.78 4.92
C PRO A 413 23.46 27.92 5.88
N THR A 414 24.61 28.32 5.34
CA THR A 414 25.85 28.55 6.07
C THR A 414 25.74 29.72 7.04
N SER A 415 26.05 29.49 8.32
CA SER A 415 26.52 30.53 9.23
C SER A 415 27.85 30.13 9.89
N SER A 416 28.74 31.10 9.93
CA SER A 416 30.19 31.04 10.09
C SER A 416 30.76 30.59 11.45
N SER A 417 31.98 30.03 11.36
CA SER A 417 33.16 30.25 12.22
C SER A 417 33.23 29.68 13.63
N GLY A 418 34.24 28.81 13.85
CA GLY A 418 34.76 28.42 15.16
C GLY A 418 35.56 27.11 15.10
N PRO A 419 36.91 27.13 15.15
CA PRO A 419 37.71 25.92 14.95
C PRO A 419 37.90 25.14 16.25
N PHE A 420 37.30 23.96 16.36
CA PHE A 420 37.72 22.93 17.33
C PHE A 420 37.86 21.58 16.63
N VAL A 421 39.12 21.17 16.44
CA VAL A 421 39.49 19.83 15.99
C VAL A 421 39.92 19.03 17.22
N PRO A 422 39.12 18.04 17.67
CA PRO A 422 39.64 16.92 18.42
C PRO A 422 40.03 15.82 17.43
N THR A 423 41.33 15.69 17.17
CA THR A 423 41.91 14.55 16.45
C THR A 423 41.60 13.26 17.21
N VAL A 424 40.67 12.45 16.70
CA VAL A 424 40.55 11.04 17.12
C VAL A 424 41.14 10.19 16.00
N ALA A 425 42.27 9.55 16.29
CA ALA A 425 42.98 8.73 15.32
C ALA A 425 42.10 7.57 14.85
N ALA A 426 41.82 7.53 13.54
CA ALA A 426 41.20 6.37 12.92
C ALA A 426 42.17 5.18 12.98
N ALA A 427 41.93 4.25 13.90
CA ALA A 427 42.63 2.99 13.95
C ALA A 427 42.41 2.23 12.64
N ALA A 428 43.49 2.03 11.88
CA ALA A 428 43.43 1.32 10.61
C ALA A 428 43.01 -0.14 10.84
N SER A 429 41.87 -0.54 10.29
CA SER A 429 41.52 -1.95 10.12
C SER A 429 41.82 -2.36 8.68
N THR A 430 42.87 -3.17 8.52
CA THR A 430 43.31 -3.71 7.23
C THR A 430 42.31 -4.75 6.70
N ALA A 431 41.21 -4.27 6.12
CA ALA A 431 40.27 -5.10 5.38
C ALA A 431 40.77 -5.30 3.94
N SER A 432 41.36 -6.47 3.67
CA SER A 432 41.74 -6.89 2.31
C SER A 432 40.59 -6.70 1.33
N SER A 433 40.79 -5.91 0.26
CA SER A 433 39.78 -5.76 -0.81
C SER A 433 39.45 -7.14 -1.41
N PRO A 434 38.16 -7.49 -1.54
CA PRO A 434 37.75 -8.66 -2.29
C PRO A 434 37.92 -8.48 -3.81
N HIS A 435 38.06 -7.25 -4.31
CA HIS A 435 38.04 -6.91 -5.74
C HIS A 435 39.44 -6.62 -6.31
N LYS A 436 40.39 -7.53 -6.13
CA LYS A 436 41.73 -7.40 -6.74
C LYS A 436 41.62 -7.29 -8.28
N ALA A 437 42.45 -6.42 -8.86
CA ALA A 437 42.64 -6.20 -10.31
C ALA A 437 41.51 -5.50 -11.09
N PHE A 438 40.60 -4.76 -10.44
CA PHE A 438 39.65 -3.87 -11.14
C PHE A 438 40.00 -2.39 -10.91
N TYR A 439 39.87 -1.56 -11.96
CA TYR A 439 40.11 -0.12 -11.92
C TYR A 439 38.78 0.62 -12.10
N CYS A 440 38.64 1.77 -11.45
CA CYS A 440 37.50 2.66 -11.64
C CYS A 440 37.66 3.46 -12.93
N ASN A 441 36.70 3.40 -13.85
CA ASN A 441 36.76 4.13 -15.13
C ASN A 441 36.68 5.66 -14.99
N GLN A 442 36.27 6.19 -13.83
CA GLN A 442 36.13 7.64 -13.58
C GLN A 442 37.39 8.27 -12.98
N CYS A 443 38.06 7.61 -12.02
CA CYS A 443 39.26 8.13 -11.37
C CYS A 443 40.56 7.38 -11.72
N SER A 444 40.47 6.33 -12.54
CA SER A 444 41.56 5.45 -12.97
C SER A 444 42.33 4.74 -11.84
N GLN A 445 41.87 4.84 -10.59
CA GLN A 445 42.47 4.17 -9.44
C GLN A 445 42.00 2.72 -9.31
N LEU A 446 42.85 1.87 -8.73
CA LEU A 446 42.51 0.50 -8.38
C LEU A 446 41.40 0.46 -7.32
N ILE A 447 40.40 -0.40 -7.48
CA ILE A 447 39.26 -0.54 -6.56
C ILE A 447 39.70 -1.33 -5.31
N THR A 448 40.28 -0.62 -4.35
CA THR A 448 40.72 -1.15 -3.06
C THR A 448 39.62 -1.18 -1.98
N GLY A 449 38.44 -0.61 -2.27
CA GLY A 449 37.28 -0.65 -1.38
C GLY A 449 36.61 -2.03 -1.31
N ARG A 450 35.73 -2.23 -0.31
CA ARG A 450 34.93 -3.45 -0.16
C ARG A 450 33.86 -3.63 -1.24
N ILE A 451 33.63 -2.60 -2.07
CA ILE A 451 32.53 -2.52 -3.01
C ILE A 451 33.03 -2.05 -4.38
N ARG A 452 32.53 -2.73 -5.43
CA ARG A 452 32.73 -2.40 -6.84
C ARG A 452 31.36 -2.20 -7.49
N TYR A 453 31.19 -1.12 -8.26
CA TYR A 453 29.94 -0.83 -8.96
C TYR A 453 30.09 -1.13 -10.45
N LYS A 454 29.51 -2.24 -10.90
CA LYS A 454 29.59 -2.67 -12.31
C LYS A 454 28.38 -2.15 -13.07
N CYS A 455 28.57 -1.40 -14.16
CA CYS A 455 27.46 -1.01 -15.03
C CYS A 455 26.81 -2.26 -15.64
N LEU A 456 25.47 -2.34 -15.61
CA LEU A 456 24.70 -3.45 -16.19
C LEU A 456 24.50 -3.32 -17.70
N VAL A 457 24.65 -2.12 -18.25
CA VAL A 457 24.46 -1.82 -19.69
C VAL A 457 25.80 -1.85 -20.44
N CYS A 458 26.83 -1.20 -19.90
CA CYS A 458 28.15 -1.14 -20.55
C CYS A 458 29.03 -2.35 -20.18
N PRO A 459 29.71 -3.01 -21.16
CA PRO A 459 30.51 -4.21 -20.90
C PRO A 459 31.63 -4.01 -19.87
N ASP A 460 32.49 -3.01 -20.04
CA ASP A 460 33.67 -2.75 -19.17
C ASP A 460 33.64 -1.34 -18.57
N PHE A 461 32.57 -1.05 -17.82
CA PHE A 461 32.47 0.16 -17.01
C PHE A 461 32.22 -0.18 -15.54
N ASP A 462 33.15 0.24 -14.69
CA ASP A 462 33.25 -0.02 -13.26
C ASP A 462 33.54 1.28 -12.49
N LEU A 463 32.87 1.47 -11.35
CA LEU A 463 33.12 2.58 -10.43
C LEU A 463 33.52 2.07 -9.04
N CYS A 464 34.40 2.83 -8.37
CA CYS A 464 34.63 2.69 -6.93
C CYS A 464 33.54 3.42 -6.13
N GLU A 465 33.42 3.10 -4.85
CA GLU A 465 32.43 3.68 -3.93
C GLU A 465 32.51 5.21 -3.80
N THR A 466 33.67 5.83 -4.04
CA THR A 466 33.83 7.30 -4.03
C THR A 466 33.49 7.99 -5.35
N CYS A 467 33.34 7.24 -6.44
CA CYS A 467 32.93 7.77 -7.75
C CYS A 467 31.48 7.43 -8.12
N GLU A 468 30.83 6.51 -7.41
CA GLU A 468 29.40 6.28 -7.56
C GLU A 468 28.62 7.49 -6.99
N GLY A 469 27.73 8.06 -7.80
CA GLY A 469 26.97 9.27 -7.44
C GLY A 469 27.67 10.60 -7.70
N VAL A 470 28.94 10.61 -8.14
CA VAL A 470 29.59 11.80 -8.71
C VAL A 470 29.12 11.98 -10.16
N GLU A 471 28.90 13.22 -10.61
CA GLU A 471 28.66 13.49 -12.04
C GLU A 471 29.82 12.92 -12.87
N SER A 472 29.46 11.99 -13.77
CA SER A 472 30.41 11.29 -14.64
C SER A 472 29.99 11.47 -16.08
N THR A 473 30.92 11.24 -17.00
CA THR A 473 30.64 11.21 -18.44
C THR A 473 29.86 9.96 -18.86
N HIS A 474 29.54 9.07 -17.92
CA HIS A 474 28.73 7.88 -18.14
C HIS A 474 27.24 8.23 -18.19
N PRO A 475 26.43 7.61 -19.07
CA PRO A 475 25.00 7.89 -19.13
C PRO A 475 24.29 7.61 -17.80
N THR A 476 23.68 8.63 -17.22
CA THR A 476 23.03 8.58 -15.89
C THR A 476 21.81 7.66 -15.80
N HIS A 477 21.30 7.20 -16.95
CA HIS A 477 20.21 6.23 -17.05
C HIS A 477 20.69 4.76 -17.05
N HIS A 478 22.00 4.50 -17.08
CA HIS A 478 22.54 3.14 -16.97
C HIS A 478 22.56 2.67 -15.50
N PRO A 479 21.83 1.60 -15.13
CA PRO A 479 21.87 1.07 -13.77
C PRO A 479 23.21 0.39 -13.45
N PHE A 480 23.72 0.64 -12.25
CA PHE A 480 24.90 0.01 -11.69
C PHE A 480 24.54 -1.10 -10.70
N LEU A 481 25.26 -2.22 -10.77
CA LEU A 481 25.19 -3.33 -9.83
C LEU A 481 26.26 -3.17 -8.75
N ARG A 482 25.84 -3.01 -7.49
CA ARG A 482 26.73 -2.91 -6.33
C ARG A 482 27.23 -4.29 -5.90
N LEU A 483 28.45 -4.64 -6.27
CA LEU A 483 29.12 -5.89 -5.93
C LEU A 483 29.84 -5.74 -4.57
N LYS A 484 29.64 -6.71 -3.66
CA LYS A 484 30.26 -6.75 -2.31
C LYS A 484 31.20 -7.94 -2.09
N HIS A 485 31.30 -8.85 -3.06
CA HIS A 485 32.00 -10.14 -2.92
C HIS A 485 32.92 -10.40 -4.12
N ALA A 486 34.07 -11.03 -3.85
CA ALA A 486 35.16 -11.24 -4.81
C ALA A 486 34.76 -12.04 -6.07
N HIS A 487 33.77 -12.92 -5.95
CA HIS A 487 33.43 -13.92 -6.96
C HIS A 487 32.80 -13.37 -8.25
N TYR A 488 32.43 -12.08 -8.28
CA TYR A 488 31.89 -11.41 -9.46
C TYR A 488 33.02 -10.78 -10.28
N GLY A 489 33.50 -11.51 -11.30
CA GLY A 489 34.55 -11.10 -12.23
C GLY A 489 34.11 -10.02 -13.23
N ASN A 490 34.64 -10.04 -14.47
CA ASN A 490 34.21 -9.09 -15.51
C ASN A 490 32.83 -9.43 -16.13
N LYS A 491 32.31 -10.64 -15.91
CA LYS A 491 31.03 -11.09 -16.48
C LYS A 491 29.84 -10.62 -15.64
N ASN A 492 28.90 -9.92 -16.28
CA ASN A 492 27.63 -9.47 -15.68
C ASN A 492 26.82 -10.68 -15.15
N TYR A 493 26.01 -10.49 -14.10
CA TYR A 493 25.22 -11.60 -13.51
C TYR A 493 24.30 -12.30 -14.54
N VAL A 494 23.85 -11.57 -15.56
CA VAL A 494 23.03 -12.06 -16.67
C VAL A 494 23.76 -13.13 -17.50
N THR A 495 25.06 -12.97 -17.75
CA THR A 495 25.87 -13.98 -18.47
C THR A 495 26.36 -15.09 -17.54
N LEU A 496 26.51 -14.84 -16.23
CA LEU A 496 26.72 -15.91 -15.24
C LEU A 496 25.53 -16.88 -15.20
N ASN A 497 24.30 -16.36 -15.18
CA ASN A 497 23.06 -17.16 -15.21
C ASN A 497 22.82 -17.92 -16.53
N ARG A 498 23.69 -17.75 -17.54
CA ARG A 498 23.60 -18.39 -18.86
C ARG A 498 24.87 -19.15 -19.25
N GLN A 499 25.74 -19.46 -18.30
CA GLN A 499 26.99 -20.20 -18.56
C GLN A 499 26.77 -21.57 -19.20
N GLU A 500 25.64 -22.22 -18.94
CA GLU A 500 25.26 -23.51 -19.53
C GLU A 500 24.86 -23.40 -21.02
N LEU A 501 24.53 -22.20 -21.51
CA LEU A 501 24.22 -21.94 -22.92
C LEU A 501 25.51 -21.68 -23.69
N THR A 502 26.12 -22.75 -24.23
CA THR A 502 27.36 -22.65 -25.02
C THR A 502 27.14 -23.00 -26.49
N HIS A 503 27.73 -22.21 -27.39
CA HIS A 503 27.68 -22.43 -28.84
C HIS A 503 29.00 -23.00 -29.34
N HIS A 504 29.16 -24.33 -29.25
CA HIS A 504 30.40 -25.02 -29.63
C HIS A 504 30.83 -24.71 -31.08
N GLY A 505 32.12 -24.39 -31.27
CA GLY A 505 32.69 -24.03 -32.57
C GLY A 505 32.31 -22.63 -33.09
N VAL A 506 31.53 -21.86 -32.34
CA VAL A 506 31.09 -20.50 -32.73
C VAL A 506 31.84 -19.45 -31.92
N HIS A 507 32.61 -18.63 -32.63
CA HIS A 507 33.35 -17.50 -32.08
C HIS A 507 32.68 -16.18 -32.44
N CYS A 508 32.79 -15.18 -31.56
CA CYS A 508 32.31 -13.83 -31.85
C CYS A 508 33.25 -13.12 -32.83
N CYS A 509 32.70 -12.48 -33.87
CA CYS A 509 33.48 -11.77 -34.88
C CYS A 509 34.28 -10.58 -34.32
N GLU A 510 33.83 -9.99 -33.21
CA GLU A 510 34.47 -8.81 -32.60
C GLU A 510 35.59 -9.21 -31.62
N CYS A 511 35.26 -9.98 -30.56
CA CYS A 511 36.23 -10.34 -29.52
C CYS A 511 36.96 -11.67 -29.75
N ASN A 512 36.62 -12.40 -30.82
CA ASN A 512 37.12 -13.73 -31.19
C ASN A 512 36.99 -14.83 -30.10
N GLN A 513 36.21 -14.57 -29.04
CA GLN A 513 35.97 -15.54 -27.96
C GLN A 513 34.85 -16.53 -28.34
N PRO A 514 34.89 -17.77 -27.84
CA PRO A 514 33.78 -18.72 -27.99
C PRO A 514 32.52 -18.18 -27.29
N ILE A 515 31.37 -18.27 -27.97
CA ILE A 515 30.14 -17.64 -27.50
C ILE A 515 29.48 -18.49 -26.40
N VAL A 516 29.35 -17.87 -25.23
CA VAL A 516 28.65 -18.36 -24.04
C VAL A 516 27.58 -17.33 -23.66
N GLY A 517 26.35 -17.77 -23.45
CA GLY A 517 25.16 -16.91 -23.45
C GLY A 517 24.50 -16.85 -24.84
N ILE A 518 23.66 -15.85 -25.08
CA ILE A 518 22.93 -15.69 -26.34
C ILE A 518 23.91 -15.44 -27.50
N LEU A 519 23.75 -16.24 -28.56
CA LEU A 519 24.34 -15.97 -29.87
C LEU A 519 23.45 -15.00 -30.66
N TYR A 520 24.07 -13.95 -31.18
CA TYR A 520 23.46 -13.01 -32.11
C TYR A 520 23.98 -13.25 -33.52
N GLN A 521 23.10 -13.52 -34.47
CA GLN A 521 23.43 -13.77 -35.87
C GLN A 521 22.77 -12.69 -36.73
N CYS A 522 23.54 -11.96 -37.54
CA CYS A 522 22.93 -11.04 -38.51
C CYS A 522 22.16 -11.83 -39.56
N THR A 523 20.94 -11.40 -39.89
CA THR A 523 20.10 -12.05 -40.90
C THR A 523 20.54 -11.75 -42.33
N LEU A 524 21.21 -10.61 -42.55
CA LEU A 524 21.75 -10.21 -43.86
C LEU A 524 23.22 -10.58 -44.05
N CYS A 525 24.00 -10.58 -42.97
CA CYS A 525 25.42 -10.96 -42.99
C CYS A 525 25.61 -12.32 -42.30
N PRO A 526 25.50 -13.46 -43.02
CA PRO A 526 25.54 -14.80 -42.41
C PRO A 526 26.87 -15.13 -41.72
N THR A 527 27.95 -14.41 -42.05
CA THR A 527 29.25 -14.52 -41.38
C THR A 527 29.30 -13.83 -40.00
N VAL A 528 28.46 -12.81 -39.76
CA VAL A 528 28.57 -11.94 -38.58
C VAL A 528 27.81 -12.53 -37.38
N ARG A 529 28.58 -12.93 -36.38
CA ARG A 529 28.14 -13.55 -35.14
C ARG A 529 28.67 -12.79 -33.94
N LEU A 530 27.79 -12.30 -33.08
CA LEU A 530 28.14 -11.49 -31.91
C LEU A 530 27.71 -12.20 -30.62
N CYS A 531 28.47 -12.02 -29.55
CA CYS A 531 28.06 -12.43 -28.20
C CYS A 531 27.26 -11.30 -27.53
N GLU A 532 26.59 -11.62 -26.41
CA GLU A 532 25.85 -10.62 -25.59
C GLU A 532 26.67 -9.35 -25.28
N SER A 533 27.98 -9.47 -25.06
CA SER A 533 28.84 -8.32 -24.75
C SER A 533 29.21 -7.46 -25.95
N CYS A 534 29.12 -7.99 -27.17
CA CYS A 534 29.56 -7.31 -28.41
C CYS A 534 28.39 -6.84 -29.29
N GLU A 535 27.16 -7.35 -29.09
CA GLU A 535 25.95 -6.91 -29.82
C GLU A 535 25.87 -5.38 -29.92
N LEU A 536 25.95 -4.71 -28.76
CA LEU A 536 25.71 -3.28 -28.62
C LEU A 536 26.97 -2.42 -28.88
N VAL A 537 28.12 -3.02 -29.17
CA VAL A 537 29.42 -2.33 -29.25
C VAL A 537 30.09 -2.46 -30.62
N ALA A 538 29.90 -3.59 -31.32
CA ALA A 538 30.49 -3.83 -32.64
C ALA A 538 29.90 -2.97 -33.77
N GLY A 539 28.94 -2.08 -33.48
CA GLY A 539 28.29 -1.17 -34.45
C GLY A 539 27.41 -1.83 -35.51
N HIS A 540 27.45 -3.16 -35.66
CA HIS A 540 26.72 -3.92 -36.67
C HIS A 540 25.23 -4.16 -36.34
N ALA A 541 24.77 -3.74 -35.15
CA ALA A 541 23.38 -3.88 -34.71
C ALA A 541 22.59 -2.60 -35.00
N ASP A 542 22.06 -2.48 -36.23
CA ASP A 542 21.18 -1.36 -36.61
C ASP A 542 19.89 -1.84 -37.31
N PHE A 543 19.06 -0.90 -37.76
CA PHE A 543 17.79 -1.20 -38.42
C PHE A 543 17.94 -1.79 -39.83
N THR A 544 19.11 -1.67 -40.47
CA THR A 544 19.38 -2.32 -41.77
C THR A 544 20.02 -3.70 -41.60
N HIS A 545 20.73 -3.97 -40.51
CA HIS A 545 21.36 -5.25 -40.17
C HIS A 545 20.74 -5.93 -38.92
N PRO A 546 19.45 -6.32 -38.94
CA PRO A 546 18.79 -6.89 -37.77
C PRO A 546 19.42 -8.22 -37.32
N LEU A 547 19.66 -8.34 -36.02
CA LEU A 547 20.28 -9.51 -35.40
C LEU A 547 19.23 -10.48 -34.83
N LEU A 548 19.31 -11.75 -35.21
CA LEU A 548 18.50 -12.82 -34.65
C LEU A 548 19.13 -13.32 -33.33
N LYS A 549 18.33 -13.36 -32.26
CA LYS A 549 18.72 -13.91 -30.95
C LYS A 549 18.52 -15.42 -30.93
N ILE A 550 19.60 -16.18 -30.80
CA ILE A 550 19.60 -17.65 -30.84
C ILE A 550 19.88 -18.20 -29.43
N PHE A 551 18.90 -18.91 -28.88
CA PHE A 551 18.90 -19.44 -27.50
C PHE A 551 19.13 -20.95 -27.40
N ARG A 552 19.42 -21.63 -28.51
CA ARG A 552 19.63 -23.08 -28.55
C ARG A 552 21.05 -23.38 -29.02
N SER A 553 21.78 -24.22 -28.28
CA SER A 553 22.97 -24.86 -28.82
C SER A 553 22.53 -25.78 -29.97
N GLN A 554 23.04 -25.53 -31.18
CA GLN A 554 22.96 -26.53 -32.22
C GLN A 554 23.88 -27.67 -31.80
N LYS A 555 23.31 -28.79 -31.33
CA LYS A 555 24.03 -30.07 -31.36
C LYS A 555 24.30 -30.37 -32.83
N LEU A 556 25.53 -30.08 -33.27
CA LEU A 556 26.05 -30.56 -34.53
C LEU A 556 25.89 -32.07 -34.55
N SER A 557 24.93 -32.54 -35.37
CA SER A 557 24.85 -33.95 -35.72
C SER A 557 26.15 -34.30 -36.44
N THR A 558 27.01 -35.05 -35.76
CA THR A 558 28.21 -35.62 -36.36
C THR A 558 27.78 -36.69 -37.36
N LYS A 559 27.48 -36.26 -38.58
CA LYS A 559 27.59 -37.13 -39.75
C LYS A 559 29.07 -37.43 -39.98
N THR A 560 29.54 -38.49 -39.34
CA THR A 560 30.74 -39.20 -39.76
C THR A 560 30.49 -39.77 -41.16
N SER A 561 31.31 -39.33 -42.12
CA SER A 561 31.58 -39.95 -43.45
C SER A 561 30.37 -40.49 -44.21
#